data_AF-A0A7S2AIA4-F1
#
_entry.id   AF-A0A7S2AIA4-F1
#
_cell.length_a   1.000
_cell.length_b   1.000
_cell.length_c   1.000
_cell.angle_alpha   90.00
_cell.angle_beta   90.00
_cell.angle_gamma   90.00
#
_symmetry.space_group_name_H-M   'P 1'
#
loop_
_entity.id
_entity.type
_entity.pdbx_description
1 polymer ?
#
loop_
_entity_poly.entity_id
_entity_poly.type
_entity_poly.pdbx_seq_one_letter_code
_entity_poly.pdbx_strand_id
1 'polypeptide(L)'
;MRRLRVSAHIYRTPPATSRPACLWRLAHLPPSIGGATPQPPVRTWSAGDSDFTSFISKAKLLVEKSRAQIVWNLIRGLSIEEKEKLLWIENHKGRKPVEKQDIMDIEAETDAEIAKREKAKLYLQQWSRNNREGPSSPTAPLTDAKDGRDMENSSDDIEGDGDRVSDGTVSVNDKAVPEGERVWDPKTGQLHVEDDPILGKLICDLEYKRLYTIEIPALTRIPVWDNNRHYKQERSHRIAKDLKANKNRRIILPGLITIYEKEWEKQAVPTTALLDNLEELQKARKRFGILDGQHRVGALKKLHDDGDYLKPVEIEVIRLEGEEQVRDLFNDINKAEPVQPVDKASKSKLSEKDREILQSAVCSLKAEYPKFFSTSLNCRIPHLHQDKLRNMLFEANVLRRFNIKTDVDLFAWLLSENDAIAKKDDSKLTSKSPTKLEKNALKKSREHGFYLGMDRSWLTSDADVDDDY
;
A
#
# COMPACT_ATOMS: atom_id res chain seq x y z
N MET A 1 -23.65 30.01 -48.59
CA MET A 1 -24.45 28.88 -48.07
C MET A 1 -24.07 27.61 -48.81
N ARG A 2 -23.44 26.61 -48.17
CA ARG A 2 -23.19 25.27 -48.76
C ARG A 2 -24.08 24.26 -48.02
N ARG A 3 -24.92 23.52 -48.74
CA ARG A 3 -25.78 22.46 -48.17
C ARG A 3 -25.02 21.12 -48.20
N LEU A 4 -24.76 20.53 -47.04
CA LEU A 4 -24.31 19.15 -46.92
C LEU A 4 -25.51 18.20 -47.02
N ARG A 5 -25.36 17.09 -47.76
CA ARG A 5 -26.34 16.00 -47.81
C ARG A 5 -26.03 15.00 -46.69
N VAL A 6 -27.07 14.55 -45.98
CA VAL A 6 -27.00 13.45 -45.02
C VAL A 6 -27.32 12.16 -45.76
N SER A 7 -26.44 11.15 -45.64
CA SER A 7 -26.71 9.78 -46.10
C SER A 7 -27.16 8.92 -44.93
N ALA A 8 -28.39 8.41 -44.96
CA ALA A 8 -28.85 7.39 -44.03
C ALA A 8 -28.38 6.00 -44.52
N HIS A 9 -27.96 5.12 -43.62
CA HIS A 9 -27.74 3.70 -43.90
C HIS A 9 -28.83 2.86 -43.24
N ILE A 10 -29.50 2.05 -44.05
CA ILE A 10 -30.57 1.15 -43.63
C ILE A 10 -29.93 -0.20 -43.31
N TYR A 11 -29.96 -0.62 -42.05
CA TYR A 11 -29.63 -1.99 -41.68
C TYR A 11 -30.85 -2.90 -41.85
N ARG A 12 -30.73 -3.92 -42.70
CA ARG A 12 -31.70 -5.01 -42.85
C ARG A 12 -31.49 -6.05 -41.74
N THR A 13 -32.59 -6.55 -41.19
CA THR A 13 -32.61 -7.74 -40.33
C THR A 13 -32.56 -9.03 -41.18
N PRO A 14 -31.83 -10.07 -40.73
CA PRO A 14 -31.96 -11.43 -41.27
C PRO A 14 -33.04 -12.24 -40.51
N PRO A 15 -33.58 -13.32 -41.10
CA PRO A 15 -34.75 -14.03 -40.57
C PRO A 15 -34.41 -15.10 -39.53
N ALA A 16 -35.42 -15.45 -38.72
CA ALA A 16 -35.34 -16.53 -37.73
C ALA A 16 -35.25 -17.91 -38.40
N THR A 17 -34.42 -18.80 -37.84
CA THR A 17 -34.41 -20.22 -38.16
C THR A 17 -34.62 -21.06 -36.90
N SER A 18 -35.45 -22.09 -37.03
CA SER A 18 -35.86 -22.99 -35.96
C SER A 18 -34.74 -23.91 -35.47
N ARG A 19 -34.81 -24.32 -34.21
CA ARG A 19 -34.10 -25.51 -33.70
C ARG A 19 -35.03 -26.41 -32.87
N PRO A 20 -34.79 -27.73 -32.86
CA PRO A 20 -35.75 -28.71 -32.36
C PRO A 20 -35.61 -28.98 -30.85
N ALA A 21 -36.63 -29.63 -30.31
CA ALA A 21 -36.66 -30.11 -28.94
C ALA A 21 -35.61 -31.21 -28.68
N CYS A 22 -35.07 -31.22 -27.46
CA CYS A 22 -34.43 -32.40 -26.85
C CYS A 22 -34.94 -32.54 -25.42
N LEU A 23 -35.69 -33.61 -25.18
CA LEU A 23 -36.12 -34.05 -23.85
C LEU A 23 -34.95 -34.66 -23.09
N TRP A 24 -34.68 -34.17 -21.88
CA TRP A 24 -34.12 -34.99 -20.80
C TRP A 24 -34.93 -34.75 -19.52
N ARG A 25 -35.10 -35.81 -18.73
CA ARG A 25 -35.99 -35.92 -17.56
C ARG A 25 -35.17 -36.46 -16.39
N LEU A 26 -35.71 -36.35 -15.16
CA LEU A 26 -35.11 -36.72 -13.85
C LEU A 26 -34.25 -35.60 -13.23
N ALA A 27 -34.31 -35.31 -11.92
CA ALA A 27 -35.15 -35.86 -10.85
C ALA A 27 -35.53 -34.77 -9.82
N HIS A 28 -36.56 -35.04 -9.00
CA HIS A 28 -36.91 -34.18 -7.86
C HIS A 28 -35.89 -34.30 -6.72
N LEU A 29 -35.54 -33.17 -6.11
CA LEU A 29 -34.93 -33.10 -4.79
C LEU A 29 -35.84 -32.28 -3.84
N PRO A 30 -35.96 -32.66 -2.56
CA PRO A 30 -36.83 -32.00 -1.58
C PRO A 30 -36.23 -30.67 -1.06
N PRO A 31 -37.05 -29.80 -0.42
CA PRO A 31 -36.58 -28.52 0.08
C PRO A 31 -35.57 -28.65 1.22
N SER A 32 -34.61 -27.72 1.25
CA SER A 32 -33.54 -27.62 2.23
C SER A 32 -34.05 -27.28 3.63
N ILE A 33 -33.72 -28.13 4.61
CA ILE A 33 -33.80 -27.77 6.03
C ILE A 33 -32.56 -26.93 6.38
N GLY A 34 -32.76 -25.80 7.05
CA GLY A 34 -31.67 -24.91 7.47
C GLY A 34 -30.80 -25.56 8.55
N GLY A 35 -29.52 -25.76 8.25
CA GLY A 35 -28.48 -26.07 9.23
C GLY A 35 -27.45 -24.96 9.22
N ALA A 36 -27.18 -24.35 10.38
CA ALA A 36 -26.11 -23.37 10.51
C ALA A 36 -24.74 -24.05 10.33
N THR A 37 -23.92 -23.53 9.43
CA THR A 37 -22.51 -23.94 9.30
C THR A 37 -21.77 -23.56 10.58
N PRO A 38 -21.12 -24.50 11.29
CA PRO A 38 -20.26 -24.15 12.41
C PRO A 38 -19.05 -23.37 11.89
N GLN A 39 -18.78 -22.21 12.47
CA GLN A 39 -17.53 -21.50 12.17
C GLN A 39 -16.33 -22.32 12.70
N PRO A 40 -15.18 -22.32 12.00
CA PRO A 40 -13.97 -22.94 12.50
C PRO A 40 -13.55 -22.27 13.81
N PRO A 41 -13.08 -23.02 14.82
CA PRO A 41 -12.68 -22.46 16.09
C PRO A 41 -11.45 -21.56 15.92
N VAL A 42 -11.53 -20.32 16.41
CA VAL A 42 -10.37 -19.44 16.55
C VAL A 42 -9.35 -20.13 17.46
N ARG A 43 -8.19 -20.52 16.93
CA ARG A 43 -7.16 -21.28 17.65
C ARG A 43 -6.58 -20.42 18.77
N THR A 44 -6.97 -20.66 20.01
CA THR A 44 -6.50 -19.92 21.19
C THR A 44 -5.33 -20.67 21.85
N TRP A 45 -4.13 -20.09 21.74
CA TRP A 45 -2.91 -20.67 22.32
C TRP A 45 -2.98 -20.73 23.86
N SER A 46 -2.87 -21.94 24.40
CA SER A 46 -2.89 -22.22 25.83
C SER A 46 -1.47 -22.26 26.43
N ALA A 47 -1.34 -22.04 27.73
CA ALA A 47 -0.04 -22.11 28.41
C ALA A 47 0.42 -23.58 28.48
N GLY A 48 1.41 -23.93 27.65
CA GLY A 48 1.89 -25.31 27.48
C GLY A 48 1.92 -25.79 26.03
N ASP A 49 1.39 -25.01 25.08
CA ASP A 49 1.42 -25.36 23.66
C ASP A 49 2.84 -25.56 23.12
N SER A 50 3.09 -26.71 22.49
CA SER A 50 4.39 -27.08 21.93
C SER A 50 4.83 -26.12 20.83
N ASP A 51 3.87 -25.69 20.01
CA ASP A 51 4.11 -24.92 18.80
C ASP A 51 4.50 -23.48 19.19
N PHE A 52 3.83 -22.91 20.20
CA PHE A 52 4.21 -21.61 20.77
C PHE A 52 5.60 -21.67 21.44
N THR A 53 5.89 -22.74 22.19
CA THR A 53 7.21 -22.93 22.83
C THR A 53 8.33 -23.09 21.78
N SER A 54 8.04 -23.74 20.66
CA SER A 54 8.90 -23.86 19.48
C SER A 54 9.14 -22.50 18.81
N PHE A 55 8.09 -21.71 18.59
CA PHE A 55 8.18 -20.34 18.07
C PHE A 55 9.08 -19.44 18.94
N ILE A 56 8.90 -19.44 20.26
CA ILE A 56 9.75 -18.67 21.19
C ILE A 56 11.21 -19.12 21.12
N SER A 57 11.46 -20.42 20.95
CA SER A 57 12.82 -20.96 20.83
C SER A 57 13.49 -20.53 19.52
N LYS A 58 12.76 -20.56 18.40
CA LYS A 58 13.22 -20.02 17.10
C LYS A 58 13.49 -18.50 17.17
N ALA A 59 12.61 -17.74 17.83
CA ALA A 59 12.78 -16.29 18.02
C ALA A 59 14.04 -15.95 18.83
N LYS A 60 14.34 -16.71 19.90
CA LYS A 60 15.56 -16.54 20.71
C LYS A 60 16.83 -16.85 19.91
N LEU A 61 16.83 -17.91 19.11
CA LEU A 61 17.94 -18.23 18.20
C LEU A 61 18.22 -17.10 17.19
N LEU A 62 17.19 -16.34 16.78
CA LEU A 62 17.33 -15.17 15.91
C LEU A 62 17.89 -13.94 16.66
N VAL A 63 17.56 -13.76 17.95
CA VAL A 63 18.19 -12.72 18.80
C VAL A 63 19.69 -12.99 18.95
N GLU A 64 20.06 -14.20 19.37
CA GLU A 64 21.45 -14.59 19.63
C GLU A 64 22.34 -14.47 18.38
N LYS A 65 21.79 -14.79 17.20
CA LYS A 65 22.49 -14.65 15.90
C LYS A 65 22.56 -13.22 15.37
N SER A 66 22.56 -12.21 16.26
CA SER A 66 22.71 -10.78 15.95
C SER A 66 21.68 -10.20 14.97
N ARG A 67 20.51 -10.85 14.80
CA ARG A 67 19.40 -10.36 13.95
C ARG A 67 18.37 -9.58 14.77
N ALA A 68 18.85 -8.73 15.68
CA ALA A 68 18.02 -7.91 16.57
C ALA A 68 16.92 -7.14 15.82
N GLN A 69 17.19 -6.65 14.60
CA GLN A 69 16.21 -5.95 13.76
C GLN A 69 15.01 -6.82 13.36
N ILE A 70 15.22 -8.11 13.06
CA ILE A 70 14.13 -9.04 12.67
C ILE A 70 13.23 -9.28 13.88
N VAL A 71 13.82 -9.48 15.06
CA VAL A 71 13.06 -9.67 16.30
C VAL A 71 12.32 -8.38 16.70
N TRP A 72 12.93 -7.21 16.53
CA TRP A 72 12.27 -5.91 16.76
C TRP A 72 11.09 -5.69 15.79
N ASN A 73 11.23 -6.10 14.53
CA ASN A 73 10.15 -6.05 13.53
C ASN A 73 9.02 -7.04 13.88
N LEU A 74 9.34 -8.27 14.32
CA LEU A 74 8.36 -9.24 14.81
C LEU A 74 7.56 -8.69 16.01
N ILE A 75 8.26 -8.23 17.07
CA ILE A 75 7.64 -7.73 18.29
C ILE A 75 6.73 -6.52 18.00
N ARG A 76 7.07 -5.70 17.00
CA ARG A 76 6.22 -4.58 16.57
C ARG A 76 4.85 -5.02 16.03
N GLY A 77 4.76 -6.19 15.42
CA GLY A 77 3.52 -6.72 14.84
C GLY A 77 2.59 -7.44 15.82
N LEU A 78 3.08 -7.80 17.02
CA LEU A 78 2.28 -8.55 18.02
C LEU A 78 1.17 -7.70 18.66
N SER A 79 0.08 -8.34 19.06
CA SER A 79 -0.99 -7.74 19.87
C SER A 79 -0.51 -7.35 21.28
N ILE A 80 -1.37 -6.71 22.06
CA ILE A 80 -1.06 -6.38 23.46
C ILE A 80 -1.06 -7.67 24.30
N GLU A 81 -2.04 -8.56 24.12
CA GLU A 81 -2.13 -9.83 24.83
C GLU A 81 -0.93 -10.75 24.51
N GLU A 82 -0.44 -10.74 23.27
CA GLU A 82 0.76 -11.49 22.87
C GLU A 82 2.03 -10.97 23.54
N LYS A 83 2.16 -9.65 23.71
CA LYS A 83 3.27 -9.01 24.44
C LYS A 83 3.21 -9.30 25.94
N GLU A 84 2.02 -9.30 26.53
CA GLU A 84 1.83 -9.67 27.94
C GLU A 84 2.16 -11.15 28.20
N LYS A 85 1.77 -12.05 27.29
CA LYS A 85 2.16 -13.48 27.36
C LYS A 85 3.68 -13.68 27.28
N LEU A 86 4.39 -12.89 26.47
CA LEU A 86 5.86 -12.92 26.42
C LEU A 86 6.49 -12.57 27.77
N LEU A 87 6.04 -11.48 28.40
CA LEU A 87 6.53 -11.02 29.71
C LEU A 87 6.20 -12.03 30.83
N TRP A 88 5.01 -12.65 30.78
CA TRP A 88 4.59 -13.65 31.77
C TRP A 88 5.49 -14.90 31.77
N ILE A 89 5.91 -15.37 30.59
CA ILE A 89 6.81 -16.54 30.44
C ILE A 89 8.22 -16.25 30.96
N GLU A 90 8.70 -15.00 30.85
CA GLU A 90 10.03 -14.63 31.31
C GLU A 90 10.13 -14.61 32.84
N ASN A 91 9.07 -14.14 33.53
CA ASN A 91 8.96 -14.17 34.99
C ASN A 91 8.91 -15.60 35.58
N HIS A 92 8.47 -16.62 34.83
CA HIS A 92 8.35 -17.99 35.36
C HIS A 92 9.63 -18.83 35.28
N LYS A 93 10.75 -18.28 34.78
CA LYS A 93 12.05 -18.98 34.70
C LYS A 93 12.96 -18.77 35.93
N GLY A 94 12.38 -18.60 37.11
CA GLY A 94 13.12 -18.61 38.38
C GLY A 94 14.02 -17.40 38.65
N ARG A 95 13.84 -16.29 37.91
CA ARG A 95 14.29 -14.97 38.35
C ARG A 95 13.20 -14.34 39.22
N LYS A 96 13.58 -13.37 40.07
CA LYS A 96 12.60 -12.63 40.88
C LYS A 96 11.52 -12.04 39.96
N PRO A 97 10.24 -12.01 40.39
CA PRO A 97 9.21 -11.32 39.62
C PRO A 97 9.64 -9.88 39.40
N VAL A 98 9.58 -9.41 38.15
CA VAL A 98 9.79 -8.00 37.81
C VAL A 98 8.80 -7.18 38.64
N GLU A 99 9.31 -6.43 39.61
CA GLU A 99 8.48 -5.62 40.49
C GLU A 99 7.94 -4.41 39.72
N LYS A 100 6.86 -3.80 40.22
CA LYS A 100 6.32 -2.59 39.59
C LYS A 100 7.37 -1.47 39.50
N GLN A 101 8.33 -1.46 40.43
CA GLN A 101 9.47 -0.53 40.41
C GLN A 101 10.40 -0.78 39.21
N ASP A 102 10.72 -2.03 38.87
CA ASP A 102 11.58 -2.35 37.71
C ASP A 102 10.97 -1.83 36.40
N ILE A 103 9.64 -1.91 36.25
CA ILE A 103 8.92 -1.35 35.09
C ILE A 103 9.03 0.17 35.08
N MET A 104 8.82 0.83 36.22
CA MET A 104 8.95 2.28 36.35
C MET A 104 10.39 2.76 36.10
N ASP A 105 11.39 1.98 36.48
CA ASP A 105 12.81 2.29 36.26
C ASP A 105 13.18 2.15 34.77
N ILE A 106 12.63 1.15 34.06
CA ILE A 106 12.76 0.99 32.60
C ILE A 106 12.06 2.14 31.85
N GLU A 107 10.87 2.55 32.28
CA GLU A 107 10.17 3.71 31.73
C GLU A 107 10.97 5.01 31.97
N ALA A 108 11.50 5.22 33.17
CA ALA A 108 12.32 6.37 33.51
C ALA A 108 13.67 6.42 32.73
N GLU A 109 14.33 5.28 32.53
CA GLU A 109 15.55 5.20 31.69
C GLU A 109 15.23 5.47 30.21
N THR A 110 14.08 4.98 29.73
CA THR A 110 13.60 5.24 28.37
C THR A 110 13.30 6.73 28.17
N ASP A 111 12.61 7.38 29.10
CA ASP A 111 12.32 8.81 29.07
C ASP A 111 13.60 9.67 29.19
N ALA A 112 14.56 9.25 30.01
CA ALA A 112 15.87 9.91 30.11
C ALA A 112 16.66 9.85 28.80
N GLU A 113 16.66 8.70 28.12
CA GLU A 113 17.33 8.53 26.81
C GLU A 113 16.57 9.25 25.67
N ILE A 114 15.24 9.35 25.75
CA ILE A 114 14.44 10.22 24.87
C ILE A 114 14.84 11.69 25.08
N ALA A 115 14.84 12.19 26.32
CA ALA A 115 15.21 13.56 26.66
C ALA A 115 16.64 13.91 26.22
N LYS A 116 17.59 12.97 26.38
CA LYS A 116 18.97 13.10 25.90
C LYS A 116 19.05 13.20 24.37
N ARG A 117 18.23 12.43 23.63
CA ARG A 117 18.12 12.54 22.16
C ARG A 117 17.49 13.86 21.73
N GLU A 118 16.52 14.39 22.45
CA GLU A 118 15.94 15.71 22.16
C GLU A 118 16.93 16.85 22.45
N LYS A 119 17.68 16.77 23.55
CA LYS A 119 18.78 17.69 23.86
C LYS A 119 19.87 17.66 22.78
N ALA A 120 20.21 16.48 22.24
CA ALA A 120 21.14 16.34 21.13
C ALA A 120 20.61 16.97 19.82
N LYS A 121 19.31 16.83 19.52
CA LYS A 121 18.67 17.52 18.38
C LYS A 121 18.73 19.04 18.53
N LEU A 122 18.41 19.57 19.71
CA LEU A 122 18.48 21.00 20.02
C LEU A 122 19.91 21.54 19.85
N TYR A 123 20.91 20.81 20.35
CA TYR A 123 22.32 21.17 20.18
C TYR A 123 22.73 21.22 18.70
N LEU A 124 22.38 20.20 17.90
CA LEU A 124 22.61 20.20 16.45
C LEU A 124 21.91 21.37 15.74
N GLN A 125 20.72 21.75 16.19
CA GLN A 125 19.96 22.86 15.63
C GLN A 125 20.55 24.23 15.98
N GLN A 126 21.09 24.41 17.20
CA GLN A 126 21.87 25.59 17.60
C GLN A 126 23.21 25.67 16.84
N TRP A 127 23.96 24.56 16.78
CA TRP A 127 25.21 24.48 16.03
C TRP A 127 25.01 24.85 14.54
N SER A 128 23.91 24.39 13.94
CA SER A 128 23.53 24.73 12.55
C SER A 128 23.11 26.20 12.36
N ARG A 129 22.69 26.90 13.41
CA ARG A 129 22.46 28.35 13.37
C ARG A 129 23.77 29.12 13.47
N ASN A 130 24.60 28.79 14.46
CA ASN A 130 25.86 29.49 14.70
C ASN A 130 26.82 29.34 13.50
N ASN A 131 26.87 28.16 12.87
CA ASN A 131 27.69 27.94 11.66
C ASN A 131 27.07 28.46 10.35
N ARG A 132 25.86 29.05 10.39
CA ARG A 132 25.30 29.79 9.25
C ARG A 132 25.74 31.24 9.21
N GLU A 133 26.30 31.76 10.30
CA GLU A 133 26.91 33.08 10.41
C GLU A 133 28.44 32.99 10.29
N GLY A 134 28.92 32.13 9.40
CA GLY A 134 30.33 32.11 9.01
C GLY A 134 30.75 33.46 8.41
N PRO A 135 31.98 33.92 8.66
CA PRO A 135 32.41 35.28 8.33
C PRO A 135 32.27 35.54 6.82
N SER A 136 31.76 36.74 6.49
CA SER A 136 31.63 37.21 5.12
C SER A 136 33.00 37.35 4.46
N SER A 137 33.43 36.32 3.73
CA SER A 137 34.67 36.36 2.98
C SER A 137 34.62 37.44 1.89
N PRO A 138 35.68 38.24 1.72
CA PRO A 138 35.69 39.36 0.80
C PRO A 138 35.68 38.89 -0.67
N THR A 139 34.94 39.64 -1.49
CA THR A 139 34.92 39.49 -2.95
C THR A 139 36.29 39.79 -3.56
N ALA A 140 36.91 38.78 -4.17
CA ALA A 140 38.07 38.96 -5.05
C ALA A 140 37.63 39.14 -6.52
N PRO A 141 38.34 39.93 -7.35
CA PRO A 141 37.91 40.22 -8.73
C PRO A 141 38.27 39.11 -9.71
N LEU A 142 37.51 38.99 -10.80
CA LEU A 142 37.93 38.23 -11.98
C LEU A 142 39.14 38.88 -12.65
N THR A 143 40.07 38.05 -13.13
CA THR A 143 41.05 38.43 -14.16
C THR A 143 41.10 37.34 -15.22
N ASP A 144 40.92 37.73 -16.48
CA ASP A 144 41.15 36.88 -17.65
C ASP A 144 42.64 36.49 -17.78
N ALA A 145 42.91 35.25 -18.18
CA ALA A 145 44.20 34.86 -18.76
C ALA A 145 44.01 33.68 -19.73
N LYS A 146 44.78 33.70 -20.83
CA LYS A 146 44.76 32.74 -21.93
C LYS A 146 45.86 31.66 -21.78
N ASP A 147 45.88 30.77 -22.78
CA ASP A 147 47.02 30.01 -23.29
C ASP A 147 47.48 28.78 -22.48
N GLY A 148 46.98 27.62 -22.94
CA GLY A 148 47.78 26.78 -23.83
C GLY A 148 49.00 26.05 -23.27
N ARG A 149 48.90 24.72 -23.20
CA ARG A 149 49.96 23.81 -23.68
C ARG A 149 49.47 22.38 -23.84
N ASP A 150 49.99 21.75 -24.89
CA ASP A 150 49.89 20.33 -25.17
C ASP A 150 50.76 19.50 -24.19
N MET A 151 50.36 18.26 -23.92
CA MET A 151 51.30 17.16 -23.66
C MET A 151 50.68 15.81 -24.03
N GLU A 152 51.47 15.01 -24.74
CA GLU A 152 51.17 13.65 -25.19
C GLU A 152 51.54 12.61 -24.11
N ASN A 153 51.22 11.34 -24.38
CA ASN A 153 51.64 10.12 -23.68
C ASN A 153 51.04 9.87 -22.27
N SER A 154 50.92 8.63 -21.80
CA SER A 154 51.28 7.33 -22.39
C SER A 154 50.16 6.30 -22.32
N SER A 155 50.16 5.37 -23.27
CA SER A 155 49.63 4.01 -23.10
C SER A 155 50.46 3.25 -22.08
N ASP A 156 49.82 2.44 -21.24
CA ASP A 156 50.46 1.33 -20.54
C ASP A 156 49.55 0.10 -20.61
N ASP A 157 50.09 -0.96 -21.23
CA ASP A 157 49.45 -2.26 -21.38
C ASP A 157 49.54 -3.05 -20.06
N ILE A 158 48.51 -3.85 -19.76
CA ILE A 158 48.62 -4.92 -18.77
C ILE A 158 48.11 -6.21 -19.41
N GLU A 159 49.03 -6.88 -20.12
CA GLU A 159 48.94 -8.31 -20.38
C GLU A 159 49.17 -9.07 -19.07
N GLY A 160 48.52 -10.23 -18.93
CA GLY A 160 48.49 -10.98 -17.67
C GLY A 160 48.12 -12.44 -17.86
N ASP A 161 48.86 -13.14 -18.73
CA ASP A 161 48.75 -14.59 -18.89
C ASP A 161 49.17 -15.33 -17.61
N GLY A 162 48.48 -16.44 -17.33
CA GLY A 162 48.63 -17.17 -16.07
C GLY A 162 48.05 -18.58 -16.12
N ASP A 163 48.60 -19.42 -16.99
CA ASP A 163 48.31 -20.86 -17.03
C ASP A 163 48.49 -21.55 -15.67
N ARG A 164 47.47 -22.30 -15.20
CA ARG A 164 47.77 -23.56 -14.48
C ARG A 164 46.67 -24.61 -14.49
N VAL A 165 47.09 -25.80 -14.93
CA VAL A 165 46.38 -27.08 -14.98
C VAL A 165 46.10 -27.66 -13.58
N SER A 166 44.91 -28.21 -13.37
CA SER A 166 44.73 -29.50 -12.68
C SER A 166 43.35 -30.12 -12.96
N ASP A 167 43.32 -31.20 -13.74
CA ASP A 167 42.18 -32.12 -13.87
C ASP A 167 41.96 -32.87 -12.54
N GLY A 168 40.72 -33.24 -12.24
CA GLY A 168 40.28 -33.61 -10.89
C GLY A 168 38.92 -34.32 -10.86
N THR A 169 38.77 -35.38 -11.64
CA THR A 169 37.55 -36.20 -11.65
C THR A 169 37.35 -36.95 -10.33
N VAL A 170 36.43 -36.49 -9.47
CA VAL A 170 36.03 -37.21 -8.25
C VAL A 170 34.60 -37.74 -8.43
N SER A 171 34.49 -39.04 -8.71
CA SER A 171 33.21 -39.74 -8.76
C SER A 171 32.73 -40.03 -7.32
N VAL A 172 31.64 -39.37 -6.89
CA VAL A 172 31.02 -39.61 -5.58
C VAL A 172 29.62 -40.20 -5.78
N ASN A 173 29.45 -41.42 -5.29
CA ASN A 173 28.26 -42.26 -5.32
C ASN A 173 26.90 -41.53 -5.36
N ASP A 174 26.13 -41.78 -6.43
CA ASP A 174 24.70 -41.52 -6.46
C ASP A 174 23.95 -42.39 -5.44
N LYS A 175 23.54 -41.77 -4.34
CA LYS A 175 22.38 -42.25 -3.57
C LYS A 175 21.18 -41.40 -3.97
N ALA A 176 20.18 -42.04 -4.57
CA ALA A 176 18.93 -41.39 -4.92
C ALA A 176 18.31 -40.69 -3.70
N VAL A 177 18.27 -39.36 -3.75
CA VAL A 177 17.53 -38.54 -2.81
C VAL A 177 16.04 -38.66 -3.19
N PRO A 178 15.12 -38.93 -2.25
CA PRO A 178 13.70 -39.03 -2.57
C PRO A 178 13.18 -37.72 -3.18
N GLU A 179 12.12 -37.83 -4.01
CA GLU A 179 11.47 -36.73 -4.72
C GLU A 179 10.83 -35.71 -3.77
N GLY A 180 11.65 -34.82 -3.23
CA GLY A 180 11.24 -33.51 -2.75
C GLY A 180 11.69 -32.45 -3.75
N GLU A 181 10.75 -31.69 -4.30
CA GLU A 181 11.04 -30.52 -5.14
C GLU A 181 11.86 -29.47 -4.37
N ARG A 182 12.60 -28.64 -5.10
CA ARG A 182 13.72 -27.84 -4.58
C ARG A 182 13.69 -26.39 -5.16
N VAL A 183 14.21 -25.32 -4.50
CA VAL A 183 14.33 -23.90 -5.03
C VAL A 183 15.64 -23.09 -4.68
N TRP A 184 16.30 -22.43 -5.65
CA TRP A 184 17.78 -22.23 -5.87
C TRP A 184 18.71 -21.40 -4.90
N ASP A 185 19.87 -21.97 -4.52
CA ASP A 185 21.04 -21.38 -3.82
C ASP A 185 22.07 -20.79 -4.80
N PRO A 186 22.35 -19.48 -4.77
CA PRO A 186 23.29 -18.82 -5.68
C PRO A 186 24.78 -19.06 -5.36
N LYS A 187 25.16 -19.81 -4.32
CA LYS A 187 26.55 -20.16 -3.99
C LYS A 187 26.96 -21.57 -4.42
N THR A 188 26.01 -22.50 -4.49
CA THR A 188 26.22 -23.89 -4.93
C THR A 188 25.50 -24.22 -6.23
N GLY A 189 24.55 -23.38 -6.65
CA GLY A 189 23.60 -23.69 -7.70
C GLY A 189 22.58 -24.75 -7.29
N GLN A 190 22.11 -24.75 -6.03
CA GLN A 190 21.24 -25.83 -5.56
C GLN A 190 20.03 -25.44 -4.72
N LEU A 191 19.03 -26.24 -4.93
CA LEU A 191 17.68 -25.87 -4.72
C LEU A 191 17.28 -26.24 -3.24
N HIS A 192 17.00 -25.23 -2.39
CA HIS A 192 16.40 -25.32 -1.04
C HIS A 192 14.87 -25.54 -1.10
N VAL A 193 14.34 -26.48 -0.32
CA VAL A 193 12.94 -26.93 -0.36
C VAL A 193 11.91 -25.86 0.07
N GLU A 194 12.35 -24.77 0.72
CA GLU A 194 11.45 -23.79 1.36
C GLU A 194 11.34 -22.43 0.64
N ASP A 195 12.22 -22.13 -0.32
CA ASP A 195 12.14 -20.89 -1.13
C ASP A 195 11.02 -21.02 -2.18
N ASP A 196 10.44 -19.90 -2.65
CA ASP A 196 9.42 -19.91 -3.71
C ASP A 196 9.95 -19.20 -4.97
N PRO A 197 9.82 -19.76 -6.19
CA PRO A 197 10.45 -19.21 -7.38
C PRO A 197 9.86 -17.85 -7.83
N ILE A 198 8.71 -17.43 -7.30
CA ILE A 198 8.08 -16.13 -7.58
C ILE A 198 8.35 -15.15 -6.43
N LEU A 199 8.22 -15.59 -5.19
CA LEU A 199 8.38 -14.75 -3.99
C LEU A 199 9.83 -14.61 -3.53
N GLY A 200 10.74 -15.43 -4.07
CA GLY A 200 12.13 -15.49 -3.68
C GLY A 200 12.33 -16.26 -2.37
N LYS A 201 13.32 -15.81 -1.60
CA LYS A 201 13.84 -16.56 -0.45
C LYS A 201 12.91 -16.49 0.76
N LEU A 202 12.61 -17.62 1.39
CA LEU A 202 11.91 -17.67 2.66
C LEU A 202 12.83 -17.19 3.80
N ILE A 203 12.29 -16.28 4.61
CA ILE A 203 12.95 -15.78 5.83
C ILE A 203 12.48 -16.59 7.04
N CYS A 204 11.17 -16.84 7.13
CA CYS A 204 10.53 -17.53 8.25
C CYS A 204 9.12 -18.01 7.87
N ASP A 205 8.76 -19.21 8.29
CA ASP A 205 7.35 -19.67 8.37
C ASP A 205 6.87 -19.57 9.83
N LEU A 206 5.68 -19.02 10.02
CA LEU A 206 4.97 -18.87 11.30
C LEU A 206 3.66 -19.68 11.33
N GLU A 207 3.47 -20.62 10.40
CA GLU A 207 2.27 -21.44 10.19
C GLU A 207 1.06 -20.64 9.66
N TYR A 208 0.65 -19.59 10.35
CA TYR A 208 -0.44 -18.69 9.91
C TYR A 208 0.02 -17.63 8.90
N LYS A 209 1.33 -17.47 8.71
CA LYS A 209 1.95 -16.39 7.94
C LYS A 209 3.39 -16.74 7.56
N ARG A 210 3.81 -16.37 6.36
CA ARG A 210 5.20 -16.52 5.89
C ARG A 210 5.83 -15.18 5.59
N LEU A 211 7.14 -15.09 5.77
CA LEU A 211 7.95 -13.92 5.43
C LEU A 211 8.95 -14.29 4.36
N TYR A 212 8.98 -13.55 3.25
CA TYR A 212 9.91 -13.76 2.13
C TYR A 212 10.70 -12.48 1.83
N THR A 213 11.89 -12.62 1.22
CA THR A 213 12.56 -11.53 0.51
C THR A 213 12.35 -11.68 -0.99
N ILE A 214 11.66 -10.71 -1.60
CA ILE A 214 11.33 -10.69 -3.02
C ILE A 214 12.07 -9.56 -3.75
N GLU A 215 12.45 -9.79 -5.01
CA GLU A 215 12.98 -8.74 -5.88
C GLU A 215 11.89 -7.79 -6.37
N ILE A 216 12.18 -6.49 -6.48
CA ILE A 216 11.19 -5.47 -6.87
C ILE A 216 10.60 -5.71 -8.27
N PRO A 217 11.38 -6.12 -9.30
CA PRO A 217 10.82 -6.53 -10.59
C PRO A 217 9.89 -7.74 -10.54
N ALA A 218 10.02 -8.63 -9.55
CA ALA A 218 9.10 -9.75 -9.35
C ALA A 218 7.83 -9.30 -8.60
N LEU A 219 7.98 -8.54 -7.52
CA LEU A 219 6.89 -7.99 -6.73
C LEU A 219 5.93 -7.11 -7.54
N THR A 220 6.48 -6.26 -8.42
CA THR A 220 5.67 -5.36 -9.28
C THR A 220 4.86 -6.09 -10.35
N ARG A 221 5.08 -7.40 -10.55
CA ARG A 221 4.32 -8.27 -11.47
C ARG A 221 3.27 -9.12 -10.75
N ILE A 222 3.22 -9.12 -9.42
CA ILE A 222 2.14 -9.75 -8.66
C ILE A 222 0.88 -8.88 -8.83
N PRO A 223 -0.29 -9.45 -9.19
CA PRO A 223 -1.49 -8.65 -9.36
C PRO A 223 -1.93 -8.03 -8.03
N VAL A 224 -2.54 -6.86 -8.09
CA VAL A 224 -3.25 -6.28 -6.93
C VAL A 224 -4.62 -6.94 -6.84
N TRP A 225 -5.12 -7.20 -5.64
CA TRP A 225 -6.49 -7.68 -5.47
C TRP A 225 -7.49 -6.69 -6.08
N ASP A 226 -8.41 -7.16 -6.92
CA ASP A 226 -9.34 -6.27 -7.64
C ASP A 226 -10.16 -5.37 -6.71
N ASN A 227 -10.43 -5.84 -5.49
CA ASN A 227 -11.24 -5.14 -4.49
C ASN A 227 -10.42 -4.16 -3.62
N ASN A 228 -9.12 -4.00 -3.88
CA ASN A 228 -8.25 -3.06 -3.17
C ASN A 228 -8.65 -1.60 -3.45
N ARG A 229 -8.08 -0.66 -2.70
CA ARG A 229 -8.25 0.79 -2.94
C ARG A 229 -7.81 1.13 -4.37
N HIS A 230 -8.34 2.18 -4.97
CA HIS A 230 -7.79 2.66 -6.25
C HIS A 230 -6.32 3.11 -6.11
N TYR A 231 -5.47 2.71 -7.06
CA TYR A 231 -4.06 3.13 -7.12
C TYR A 231 -3.96 4.63 -7.44
N LYS A 232 -3.07 5.36 -6.75
CA LYS A 232 -2.88 6.81 -6.91
C LYS A 232 -1.39 7.09 -7.07
N GLN A 233 -0.96 7.47 -8.27
CA GLN A 233 0.47 7.60 -8.60
C GLN A 233 1.17 8.65 -7.73
N GLU A 234 0.48 9.74 -7.38
CA GLU A 234 0.99 10.82 -6.51
C GLU A 234 1.16 10.37 -5.05
N ARG A 235 0.44 9.33 -4.60
CA ARG A 235 0.69 8.72 -3.29
C ARG A 235 1.98 7.91 -3.34
N SER A 236 2.18 7.10 -4.38
CA SER A 236 3.41 6.34 -4.60
C SER A 236 4.63 7.26 -4.76
N HIS A 237 4.53 8.33 -5.55
CA HIS A 237 5.61 9.31 -5.72
C HIS A 237 5.96 10.05 -4.41
N ARG A 238 4.97 10.38 -3.57
CA ARG A 238 5.25 10.96 -2.24
C ARG A 238 5.97 9.97 -1.34
N ILE A 239 5.51 8.73 -1.25
CA ILE A 239 6.19 7.67 -0.49
C ILE A 239 7.64 7.50 -0.99
N ALA A 240 7.86 7.43 -2.30
CA ALA A 240 9.22 7.32 -2.87
C ALA A 240 10.10 8.53 -2.48
N LYS A 241 9.56 9.75 -2.55
CA LYS A 241 10.27 10.98 -2.14
C LYS A 241 10.60 10.98 -0.65
N ASP A 242 9.67 10.57 0.21
CA ASP A 242 9.86 10.53 1.66
C ASP A 242 10.90 9.46 2.06
N LEU A 243 10.88 8.30 1.39
CA LEU A 243 11.91 7.27 1.52
C LEU A 243 13.29 7.75 1.06
N LYS A 244 13.38 8.42 -0.09
CA LYS A 244 14.64 8.99 -0.63
C LYS A 244 15.18 10.15 0.21
N ALA A 245 14.30 10.94 0.84
CA ALA A 245 14.69 12.03 1.73
C ALA A 245 15.32 11.56 3.05
N ASN A 246 15.14 10.28 3.43
CA ASN A 246 15.70 9.71 4.65
C ASN A 246 17.20 9.42 4.49
N LYS A 247 18.03 10.45 4.70
CA LYS A 247 19.49 10.47 4.48
C LYS A 247 20.30 9.37 5.18
N ASN A 248 19.72 8.65 6.15
CA ASN A 248 20.40 7.62 6.94
C ASN A 248 20.65 6.29 6.19
N ARG A 249 20.57 6.28 4.85
CA ARG A 249 20.83 5.14 3.93
C ARG A 249 20.00 3.86 4.14
N ARG A 250 19.13 3.82 5.15
CA ARG A 250 18.17 2.73 5.38
C ARG A 250 16.80 3.18 4.93
N ILE A 251 16.37 2.71 3.77
CA ILE A 251 14.98 2.80 3.33
C ILE A 251 14.16 1.89 4.24
N ILE A 252 13.31 2.49 5.07
CA ILE A 252 12.40 1.78 5.99
C ILE A 252 10.99 2.02 5.48
N LEU A 253 10.32 0.96 5.03
CA LEU A 253 8.94 1.04 4.57
C LEU A 253 8.00 1.29 5.76
N PRO A 254 6.98 2.16 5.61
CA PRO A 254 5.94 2.34 6.62
C PRO A 254 4.98 1.15 6.57
N GLY A 255 5.32 0.07 7.27
CA GLY A 255 4.61 -1.20 7.29
C GLY A 255 5.06 -2.19 6.20
N LEU A 256 4.77 -3.47 6.42
CA LEU A 256 5.05 -4.58 5.49
C LEU A 256 4.08 -4.56 4.30
N ILE A 257 4.45 -5.22 3.20
CA ILE A 257 3.56 -5.39 2.04
C ILE A 257 2.89 -6.77 2.18
N THR A 258 1.57 -6.77 2.28
CA THR A 258 0.78 -7.97 2.55
C THR A 258 0.28 -8.57 1.25
N ILE A 259 0.65 -9.82 1.02
CA ILE A 259 0.22 -10.65 -0.11
C ILE A 259 -0.60 -11.81 0.44
N TYR A 260 -1.61 -12.25 -0.30
CA TYR A 260 -2.26 -13.54 -0.03
C TYR A 260 -1.87 -14.60 -1.06
N GLU A 261 -1.81 -15.85 -0.63
CA GLU A 261 -1.69 -17.05 -1.47
C GLU A 261 -3.07 -17.75 -1.53
N LYS A 262 -3.53 -18.06 -2.74
CA LYS A 262 -4.80 -18.74 -3.00
C LYS A 262 -4.65 -20.25 -2.89
N GLU A 263 -5.08 -20.86 -1.80
CA GLU A 263 -5.05 -22.33 -1.68
C GLU A 263 -6.21 -23.02 -2.43
N TRP A 264 -7.30 -22.30 -2.75
CA TRP A 264 -8.43 -22.84 -3.50
C TRP A 264 -8.18 -23.03 -5.00
N GLU A 265 -7.19 -22.32 -5.56
CA GLU A 265 -6.74 -22.54 -6.93
C GLU A 265 -5.66 -23.62 -6.93
N LYS A 266 -6.02 -24.86 -7.27
CA LYS A 266 -5.06 -25.95 -7.49
C LYS A 266 -4.17 -25.64 -8.70
N GLN A 267 -3.08 -24.92 -8.46
CA GLN A 267 -2.02 -24.67 -9.42
C GLN A 267 -0.92 -25.72 -9.24
N ALA A 268 -0.22 -26.07 -10.33
CA ALA A 268 0.94 -26.95 -10.26
C ALA A 268 2.02 -26.32 -9.37
N VAL A 269 2.74 -27.14 -8.60
CA VAL A 269 3.88 -26.66 -7.82
C VAL A 269 4.88 -26.04 -8.81
N PRO A 270 5.32 -24.79 -8.60
CA PRO A 270 6.15 -24.11 -9.56
C PRO A 270 7.59 -24.60 -9.39
N THR A 271 8.08 -25.31 -10.40
CA THR A 271 9.47 -25.75 -10.52
C THR A 271 10.36 -24.64 -11.10
N THR A 272 11.68 -24.81 -11.10
CA THR A 272 12.61 -23.87 -11.76
C THR A 272 12.29 -23.64 -13.24
N ALA A 273 11.83 -24.69 -13.95
CA ALA A 273 11.49 -24.62 -15.37
C ALA A 273 10.38 -23.60 -15.68
N LEU A 274 9.55 -23.28 -14.68
CA LEU A 274 8.51 -22.25 -14.79
C LEU A 274 9.10 -20.83 -14.92
N LEU A 275 10.38 -20.61 -14.59
CA LEU A 275 11.05 -19.33 -14.85
C LEU A 275 11.36 -19.11 -16.34
N ASP A 276 11.59 -20.20 -17.09
CA ASP A 276 11.93 -20.15 -18.52
C ASP A 276 10.67 -19.96 -19.40
N ASN A 277 9.49 -20.35 -18.91
CA ASN A 277 8.21 -20.16 -19.58
C ASN A 277 7.45 -18.93 -19.03
N LEU A 278 7.50 -17.82 -19.77
CA LEU A 278 6.86 -16.56 -19.37
C LEU A 278 5.33 -16.67 -19.17
N GLU A 279 4.63 -17.51 -19.92
CA GLU A 279 3.18 -17.68 -19.81
C GLU A 279 2.80 -18.46 -18.54
N GLU A 280 3.52 -19.56 -18.27
CA GLU A 280 3.36 -20.32 -17.02
C GLU A 280 3.74 -19.49 -15.80
N LEU A 281 4.80 -18.66 -15.89
CA LEU A 281 5.17 -17.71 -14.85
C LEU A 281 4.07 -16.67 -14.59
N GLN A 282 3.42 -16.15 -15.64
CA GLN A 282 2.27 -15.25 -15.49
C GLN A 282 1.06 -15.95 -14.88
N LYS A 283 0.79 -17.22 -15.26
CA LYS A 283 -0.28 -18.04 -14.70
C LYS A 283 -0.05 -18.30 -13.21
N ALA A 284 1.17 -18.74 -12.85
CA ALA A 284 1.56 -19.01 -11.47
C ALA A 284 1.59 -17.76 -10.57
N ARG A 285 1.84 -16.56 -11.13
CA ARG A 285 1.69 -15.29 -10.39
C ARG A 285 0.23 -15.03 -9.98
N LYS A 286 -0.77 -15.56 -10.69
CA LYS A 286 -2.19 -15.37 -10.35
C LYS A 286 -2.63 -16.13 -9.09
N ARG A 287 -1.80 -17.03 -8.55
CA ARG A 287 -2.03 -17.62 -7.21
C ARG A 287 -1.79 -16.64 -6.07
N PHE A 288 -1.13 -15.51 -6.35
CA PHE A 288 -0.88 -14.46 -5.38
C PHE A 288 -1.71 -13.21 -5.68
N GLY A 289 -1.94 -12.38 -4.66
CA GLY A 289 -2.45 -11.03 -4.86
C GLY A 289 -1.99 -10.06 -3.76
N ILE A 290 -1.68 -8.81 -4.12
CA ILE A 290 -1.33 -7.75 -3.17
C ILE A 290 -2.61 -7.26 -2.48
N LEU A 291 -2.67 -7.47 -1.16
CA LEU A 291 -3.80 -7.11 -0.31
C LEU A 291 -3.64 -5.73 0.33
N ASP A 292 -2.43 -5.42 0.82
CA ASP A 292 -2.06 -4.07 1.28
C ASP A 292 -0.67 -3.68 0.80
N GLY A 293 -0.45 -2.37 0.64
CA GLY A 293 0.85 -1.81 0.28
C GLY A 293 1.06 -1.58 -1.20
N GLN A 294 0.04 -1.63 -2.05
CA GLN A 294 0.16 -1.31 -3.48
C GLN A 294 0.83 0.06 -3.77
N HIS A 295 0.58 1.11 -2.98
CA HIS A 295 1.29 2.40 -3.12
C HIS A 295 2.75 2.32 -2.66
N ARG A 296 3.08 1.40 -1.73
CA ARG A 296 4.48 1.06 -1.36
C ARG A 296 5.17 0.31 -2.50
N VAL A 297 4.49 -0.66 -3.13
CA VAL A 297 4.98 -1.36 -4.35
C VAL A 297 5.23 -0.36 -5.49
N GLY A 298 4.32 0.58 -5.74
CA GLY A 298 4.51 1.64 -6.72
C GLY A 298 5.67 2.59 -6.39
N ALA A 299 5.89 2.88 -5.11
CA ALA A 299 7.03 3.69 -4.66
C ALA A 299 8.37 2.94 -4.83
N LEU A 300 8.41 1.66 -4.44
CA LEU A 300 9.56 0.78 -4.63
C LEU A 300 9.92 0.62 -6.10
N LYS A 301 8.91 0.44 -6.97
CA LYS A 301 9.12 0.41 -8.43
C LYS A 301 9.84 1.66 -8.90
N LYS A 302 9.35 2.85 -8.51
CA LYS A 302 10.00 4.10 -8.91
C LYS A 302 11.44 4.21 -8.37
N LEU A 303 11.69 3.84 -7.12
CA LEU A 303 13.05 3.88 -6.55
C LEU A 303 14.00 2.87 -7.23
N HIS A 304 13.48 1.73 -7.69
CA HIS A 304 14.23 0.76 -8.47
C HIS A 304 14.53 1.29 -9.89
N ASP A 305 13.51 1.81 -10.58
CA ASP A 305 13.64 2.36 -11.93
C ASP A 305 14.54 3.62 -11.97
N ASP A 306 14.56 4.41 -10.89
CA ASP A 306 15.46 5.56 -10.69
C ASP A 306 16.89 5.14 -10.25
N GLY A 307 17.15 3.86 -9.99
CA GLY A 307 18.43 3.34 -9.49
C GLY A 307 18.74 3.62 -8.01
N ASP A 308 17.83 4.27 -7.28
CA ASP A 308 17.98 4.62 -5.86
C ASP A 308 17.93 3.40 -4.92
N TYR A 309 17.24 2.32 -5.30
CA TYR A 309 17.06 1.15 -4.45
C TYR A 309 16.90 -0.16 -5.24
N LEU A 310 17.95 -0.98 -5.23
CA LEU A 310 18.06 -2.23 -5.99
C LEU A 310 18.09 -3.49 -5.09
N LYS A 311 17.66 -3.38 -3.83
CA LYS A 311 17.71 -4.51 -2.88
C LYS A 311 16.37 -5.27 -2.84
N PRO A 312 16.38 -6.57 -2.51
CA PRO A 312 15.18 -7.29 -2.13
C PRO A 312 14.38 -6.54 -1.04
N VAL A 313 13.08 -6.79 -1.00
CA VAL A 313 12.19 -6.26 0.03
C VAL A 313 11.53 -7.38 0.82
N GLU A 314 11.39 -7.16 2.12
CA GLU A 314 10.68 -8.06 3.02
C GLU A 314 9.17 -7.93 2.78
N ILE A 315 8.52 -9.05 2.48
CA ILE A 315 7.07 -9.16 2.27
C ILE A 315 6.48 -10.20 3.23
N GLU A 316 5.18 -10.09 3.48
CA GLU A 316 4.41 -11.10 4.19
C GLU A 316 3.39 -11.76 3.28
N VAL A 317 3.23 -13.07 3.45
CA VAL A 317 2.32 -13.91 2.66
C VAL A 317 1.42 -14.67 3.62
N ILE A 318 0.10 -14.55 3.42
CA ILE A 318 -0.92 -15.24 4.21
C ILE A 318 -1.69 -16.19 3.29
N ARG A 319 -1.80 -17.45 3.69
CA ARG A 319 -2.52 -18.48 2.96
C ARG A 319 -4.00 -18.43 3.30
N LEU A 320 -4.84 -18.45 2.26
CA LEU A 320 -6.28 -18.30 2.41
C LEU A 320 -7.01 -19.34 1.53
N GLU A 321 -8.11 -19.85 2.06
CA GLU A 321 -8.91 -20.93 1.47
C GLU A 321 -10.07 -20.41 0.60
N GLY A 322 -10.34 -19.10 0.60
CA GLY A 322 -11.37 -18.52 -0.26
C GLY A 322 -11.38 -16.99 -0.29
N GLU A 323 -12.07 -16.42 -1.29
CA GLU A 323 -12.17 -14.96 -1.50
C GLU A 323 -12.86 -14.23 -0.33
N GLU A 324 -13.71 -14.92 0.43
CA GLU A 324 -14.33 -14.38 1.65
C GLU A 324 -13.27 -14.08 2.72
N GLN A 325 -12.33 -15.01 2.97
CA GLN A 325 -11.23 -14.78 3.90
C GLN A 325 -10.29 -13.65 3.43
N VAL A 326 -10.07 -13.51 2.11
CA VAL A 326 -9.31 -12.36 1.54
C VAL A 326 -10.00 -11.04 1.90
N ARG A 327 -11.32 -11.02 1.78
CA ARG A 327 -12.15 -9.85 2.05
C ARG A 327 -12.20 -9.50 3.53
N ASP A 328 -12.27 -10.48 4.40
CA ASP A 328 -12.28 -10.27 5.84
C ASP A 328 -10.91 -9.81 6.31
N LEU A 329 -9.82 -10.45 5.87
CA LEU A 329 -8.46 -9.98 6.13
C LEU A 329 -8.22 -8.55 5.62
N PHE A 330 -8.75 -8.19 4.43
CA PHE A 330 -8.67 -6.83 3.93
C PHE A 330 -9.46 -5.84 4.79
N ASN A 331 -10.68 -6.17 5.19
CA ASN A 331 -11.48 -5.34 6.09
C ASN A 331 -10.74 -5.14 7.42
N ASP A 332 -10.12 -6.20 7.95
CA ASP A 332 -9.35 -6.22 9.18
C ASP A 332 -8.12 -5.31 9.13
N ILE A 333 -7.30 -5.43 8.09
CA ILE A 333 -6.16 -4.52 7.84
C ILE A 333 -6.63 -3.06 7.74
N ASN A 334 -7.80 -2.83 7.14
CA ASN A 334 -8.36 -1.50 6.95
C ASN A 334 -9.29 -1.02 8.09
N LYS A 335 -9.42 -1.74 9.22
CA LYS A 335 -10.28 -1.35 10.36
C LYS A 335 -9.98 0.06 10.87
N ALA A 336 -8.69 0.44 10.93
CA ALA A 336 -8.26 1.75 11.42
C ALA A 336 -8.54 2.92 10.45
N GLU A 337 -8.62 2.65 9.14
CA GLU A 337 -8.92 3.66 8.12
C GLU A 337 -9.78 3.03 7.00
N PRO A 338 -11.10 2.86 7.21
CA PRO A 338 -11.95 2.14 6.27
C PRO A 338 -11.94 2.72 4.86
N VAL A 339 -11.81 1.84 3.86
CA VAL A 339 -11.83 2.22 2.45
C VAL A 339 -13.17 2.87 2.12
N GLN A 340 -13.11 4.07 1.55
CA GLN A 340 -14.28 4.84 1.16
C GLN A 340 -15.06 4.10 0.06
N PRO A 341 -16.40 4.06 0.10
CA PRO A 341 -17.23 3.42 -0.92
C PRO A 341 -16.86 3.75 -2.38
N VAL A 342 -16.53 5.01 -2.68
CA VAL A 342 -16.09 5.47 -4.01
C VAL A 342 -14.80 4.79 -4.54
N ASP A 343 -13.94 4.31 -3.64
CA ASP A 343 -12.65 3.69 -3.93
C ASP A 343 -12.70 2.14 -3.87
N LYS A 344 -13.86 1.51 -3.65
CA LYS A 344 -14.05 0.03 -3.62
C LYS A 344 -14.51 -0.51 -4.98
N ALA A 345 -13.59 -1.02 -5.80
CA ALA A 345 -13.87 -1.33 -7.21
C ALA A 345 -15.06 -2.27 -7.48
N SER A 346 -15.20 -3.39 -6.76
CA SER A 346 -16.24 -4.41 -7.02
C SER A 346 -17.58 -4.17 -6.33
N LYS A 347 -17.60 -3.46 -5.20
CA LYS A 347 -18.82 -3.18 -4.43
C LYS A 347 -19.43 -1.82 -4.74
N SER A 348 -18.67 -0.88 -5.32
CA SER A 348 -19.26 0.33 -5.87
C SER A 348 -20.06 -0.02 -7.11
N LYS A 349 -21.37 0.29 -7.14
CA LYS A 349 -22.19 0.33 -8.38
C LYS A 349 -21.73 1.45 -9.36
N LEU A 350 -20.57 2.04 -9.12
CA LEU A 350 -20.01 3.19 -9.80
C LEU A 350 -19.14 2.70 -10.96
N SER A 351 -19.37 3.21 -12.16
CA SER A 351 -18.51 2.88 -13.30
C SER A 351 -17.11 3.47 -13.12
N GLU A 352 -16.12 2.89 -13.81
CA GLU A 352 -14.76 3.45 -13.81
C GLU A 352 -14.74 4.90 -14.35
N LYS A 353 -15.54 5.17 -15.38
CA LYS A 353 -15.75 6.51 -15.94
C LYS A 353 -16.28 7.49 -14.89
N ASP A 354 -17.29 7.10 -14.10
CA ASP A 354 -17.84 7.97 -13.07
C ASP A 354 -16.83 8.26 -11.94
N ARG A 355 -15.99 7.26 -11.61
CA ARG A 355 -14.89 7.42 -10.65
C ARG A 355 -13.83 8.41 -11.17
N GLU A 356 -13.51 8.35 -12.46
CA GLU A 356 -12.63 9.30 -13.15
C GLU A 356 -13.22 10.71 -13.17
N ILE A 357 -14.51 10.86 -13.50
CA ILE A 357 -15.24 12.14 -13.46
C ILE A 357 -15.13 12.80 -12.07
N LEU A 358 -15.45 12.04 -11.00
CA LEU A 358 -15.34 12.53 -9.62
C LEU A 358 -13.90 12.90 -9.24
N GLN A 359 -12.91 12.11 -9.68
CA GLN A 359 -11.50 12.34 -9.37
C GLN A 359 -10.96 13.58 -10.09
N SER A 360 -11.24 13.72 -11.39
CA SER A 360 -10.78 14.85 -12.22
C SER A 360 -11.41 16.17 -11.76
N ALA A 361 -12.73 16.24 -11.62
CA ALA A 361 -13.42 17.46 -11.21
C ALA A 361 -12.98 17.97 -9.83
N VAL A 362 -12.75 17.06 -8.86
CA VAL A 362 -12.23 17.43 -7.54
C VAL A 362 -10.74 17.80 -7.58
N CYS A 363 -9.94 17.22 -8.49
CA CYS A 363 -8.58 17.70 -8.78
C CYS A 363 -8.59 19.15 -9.31
N SER A 364 -9.47 19.46 -10.27
CA SER A 364 -9.62 20.80 -10.83
C SER A 364 -10.08 21.82 -9.78
N LEU A 365 -11.08 21.48 -8.96
CA LEU A 365 -11.53 22.32 -7.84
C LEU A 365 -10.42 22.58 -6.80
N LYS A 366 -9.53 21.61 -6.59
CA LYS A 366 -8.37 21.75 -5.72
C LYS A 366 -7.24 22.59 -6.34
N ALA A 367 -7.08 22.54 -7.65
CA ALA A 367 -6.14 23.40 -8.38
C ALA A 367 -6.58 24.87 -8.34
N GLU A 368 -7.89 25.12 -8.42
CA GLU A 368 -8.49 26.46 -8.31
C GLU A 368 -8.41 27.01 -6.87
N TYR A 369 -8.74 26.19 -5.86
CA TYR A 369 -8.81 26.62 -4.45
C TYR A 369 -7.81 25.92 -3.51
N PRO A 370 -6.48 25.92 -3.80
CA PRO A 370 -5.51 25.09 -3.09
C PRO A 370 -5.41 25.41 -1.59
N LYS A 371 -5.70 26.66 -1.18
CA LYS A 371 -5.73 27.11 0.23
C LYS A 371 -6.90 26.54 1.05
N PHE A 372 -7.86 25.88 0.41
CA PHE A 372 -9.04 25.28 1.03
C PHE A 372 -9.02 23.75 1.04
N PHE A 373 -8.07 23.12 0.35
CA PHE A 373 -7.90 21.67 0.40
C PHE A 373 -6.83 21.27 1.43
N SER A 374 -7.26 20.57 2.48
CA SER A 374 -6.36 20.02 3.49
C SER A 374 -5.98 18.58 3.16
N THR A 375 -4.79 18.17 3.59
CA THR A 375 -4.35 16.77 3.61
C THR A 375 -4.86 15.99 4.83
N SER A 376 -5.43 16.67 5.83
CA SER A 376 -6.05 16.02 6.98
C SER A 376 -7.44 15.51 6.62
N LEU A 377 -7.71 14.23 6.90
CA LEU A 377 -9.06 13.66 6.84
C LEU A 377 -10.03 14.43 7.76
N ASN A 378 -9.55 14.95 8.90
CA ASN A 378 -10.34 15.67 9.88
C ASN A 378 -10.07 17.18 9.77
N CYS A 379 -10.17 17.71 8.55
CA CYS A 379 -10.05 19.12 8.25
C CYS A 379 -11.22 19.92 8.86
N ARG A 380 -10.92 21.10 9.39
CA ARG A 380 -11.93 22.02 9.95
C ARG A 380 -12.46 22.94 8.87
N ILE A 381 -13.73 23.34 8.97
CA ILE A 381 -14.34 24.37 8.11
C ILE A 381 -13.43 25.62 8.02
N PRO A 382 -13.29 26.25 6.85
CA PRO A 382 -13.98 25.99 5.58
C PRO A 382 -13.26 24.96 4.69
N HIS A 383 -12.29 24.20 5.21
CA HIS A 383 -11.44 23.34 4.40
C HIS A 383 -12.12 22.00 4.07
N LEU A 384 -11.84 21.48 2.87
CA LEU A 384 -12.27 20.16 2.41
C LEU A 384 -11.08 19.19 2.32
N HIS A 385 -11.37 17.89 2.41
CA HIS A 385 -10.44 16.82 2.08
C HIS A 385 -10.86 16.19 0.75
N GLN A 386 -9.95 16.10 -0.21
CA GLN A 386 -10.21 15.64 -1.58
C GLN A 386 -10.98 14.31 -1.65
N ASP A 387 -10.51 13.27 -0.95
CA ASP A 387 -11.17 11.97 -0.98
C ASP A 387 -12.51 11.95 -0.25
N LYS A 388 -12.71 12.82 0.76
CA LYS A 388 -14.02 12.95 1.43
C LYS A 388 -15.01 13.66 0.52
N LEU A 389 -14.58 14.68 -0.24
CA LEU A 389 -15.44 15.35 -1.22
C LEU A 389 -15.88 14.38 -2.33
N ARG A 390 -14.96 13.60 -2.89
CA ARG A 390 -15.30 12.53 -3.87
C ARG A 390 -16.35 11.56 -3.31
N ASN A 391 -16.17 11.10 -2.08
CA ASN A 391 -17.10 10.17 -1.46
C ASN A 391 -18.46 10.80 -1.16
N MET A 392 -18.50 12.05 -0.66
CA MET A 392 -19.75 12.79 -0.43
C MET A 392 -20.53 13.03 -1.73
N LEU A 393 -19.86 13.35 -2.85
CA LEU A 393 -20.49 13.51 -4.16
C LEU A 393 -21.06 12.19 -4.70
N PHE A 394 -20.37 11.08 -4.44
CA PHE A 394 -20.85 9.73 -4.77
C PHE A 394 -22.06 9.32 -3.93
N GLU A 395 -21.99 9.48 -2.59
CA GLU A 395 -23.07 9.15 -1.66
C GLU A 395 -24.33 9.99 -1.90
N ALA A 396 -24.16 11.28 -2.21
CA ALA A 396 -25.25 12.18 -2.60
C ALA A 396 -25.76 11.95 -4.05
N ASN A 397 -25.20 10.95 -4.76
CA ASN A 397 -25.58 10.52 -6.10
C ASN A 397 -25.62 11.66 -7.15
N VAL A 398 -24.70 12.63 -7.01
CA VAL A 398 -24.70 13.89 -7.77
C VAL A 398 -24.69 13.66 -9.28
N LEU A 399 -23.85 12.75 -9.76
CA LEU A 399 -23.73 12.47 -11.20
C LEU A 399 -25.05 12.05 -11.83
N ARG A 400 -25.81 11.18 -11.15
CA ARG A 400 -27.10 10.70 -11.63
C ARG A 400 -28.19 11.74 -11.48
N ARG A 401 -28.30 12.39 -10.30
CA ARG A 401 -29.34 13.38 -9.99
C ARG A 401 -29.30 14.58 -10.92
N PHE A 402 -28.11 15.08 -11.24
CA PHE A 402 -27.91 16.23 -12.12
C PHE A 402 -27.55 15.85 -13.57
N ASN A 403 -27.60 14.55 -13.92
CA ASN A 403 -27.31 14.03 -15.28
C ASN A 403 -25.95 14.49 -15.83
N ILE A 404 -24.94 14.58 -14.96
CA ILE A 404 -23.58 15.04 -15.25
C ILE A 404 -22.78 13.90 -15.88
N LYS A 405 -22.20 14.14 -17.06
CA LYS A 405 -21.58 13.10 -17.91
C LYS A 405 -20.08 13.29 -18.17
N THR A 406 -19.53 14.43 -17.75
CA THR A 406 -18.12 14.78 -17.86
C THR A 406 -17.62 15.42 -16.55
N ASP A 407 -16.30 15.44 -16.38
CA ASP A 407 -15.61 16.11 -15.28
C ASP A 407 -15.70 17.65 -15.38
N VAL A 408 -15.70 18.19 -16.60
CA VAL A 408 -15.91 19.63 -16.85
C VAL A 408 -17.30 20.06 -16.39
N ASP A 409 -18.34 19.29 -16.70
CA ASP A 409 -19.72 19.56 -16.24
C ASP A 409 -19.81 19.49 -14.71
N LEU A 410 -19.18 18.49 -14.08
CA LEU A 410 -19.15 18.36 -12.63
C LEU A 410 -18.42 19.54 -11.96
N PHE A 411 -17.31 19.99 -12.54
CA PHE A 411 -16.55 21.12 -12.03
C PHE A 411 -17.34 22.43 -12.17
N ALA A 412 -17.99 22.66 -13.31
CA ALA A 412 -18.86 23.82 -13.51
C ALA A 412 -20.05 23.83 -12.54
N TRP A 413 -20.67 22.66 -12.29
CA TRP A 413 -21.73 22.52 -11.29
C TRP A 413 -21.21 22.81 -9.86
N LEU A 414 -20.03 22.31 -9.47
CA LEU A 414 -19.42 22.62 -8.18
C LEU A 414 -19.17 24.12 -7.99
N LEU A 415 -18.78 24.85 -9.04
CA LEU A 415 -18.64 26.31 -9.00
C LEU A 415 -20.02 27.01 -8.88
N SER A 416 -21.04 26.54 -9.61
CA SER A 416 -22.41 27.04 -9.48
C SER A 416 -22.96 26.88 -8.06
N GLU A 417 -22.75 25.73 -7.42
CA GLU A 417 -23.15 25.50 -6.03
C GLU A 417 -22.35 26.38 -5.06
N ASN A 418 -21.05 26.57 -5.29
CA ASN A 418 -20.23 27.49 -4.51
C ASN A 418 -20.81 28.93 -4.54
N ASP A 419 -21.21 29.40 -5.72
CA ASP A 419 -21.79 30.73 -5.92
C ASP A 419 -23.23 30.84 -5.38
N ALA A 420 -23.99 29.75 -5.41
CA ALA A 420 -25.31 29.68 -4.77
C ALA A 420 -25.19 29.78 -3.23
N ILE A 421 -24.22 29.10 -2.63
CA ILE A 421 -23.89 29.21 -1.20
C ILE A 421 -23.35 30.61 -0.88
N ALA A 422 -22.53 31.21 -1.74
CA ALA A 422 -22.01 32.57 -1.56
C ALA A 422 -23.13 33.63 -1.43
N LYS A 423 -24.26 33.41 -2.10
CA LYS A 423 -25.46 34.28 -2.05
C LYS A 423 -26.35 34.05 -0.82
N LYS A 424 -26.12 32.99 -0.03
CA LYS A 424 -26.84 32.78 1.23
C LYS A 424 -26.40 33.83 2.24
N ASP A 425 -27.35 34.25 3.08
CA ASP A 425 -27.09 35.13 4.21
C ASP A 425 -26.19 34.44 5.26
N ASP A 426 -25.37 35.23 5.96
CA ASP A 426 -24.40 34.73 6.93
C ASP A 426 -25.06 33.94 8.10
N SER A 427 -26.31 34.27 8.45
CA SER A 427 -27.09 33.51 9.44
C SER A 427 -27.52 32.11 9.00
N LYS A 428 -27.48 31.82 7.68
CA LYS A 428 -27.72 30.48 7.11
C LYS A 428 -26.45 29.67 6.93
N LEU A 429 -25.28 30.33 6.90
CA LEU A 429 -23.96 29.70 6.73
C LEU A 429 -23.28 29.34 8.05
N THR A 430 -23.86 29.74 9.18
CA THR A 430 -23.32 29.52 10.52
C THR A 430 -24.42 29.16 11.52
N SER A 431 -24.05 28.60 12.67
CA SER A 431 -25.01 28.35 13.75
C SER A 431 -25.60 29.66 14.30
N LYS A 432 -26.80 29.60 14.92
CA LYS A 432 -27.50 30.77 15.49
C LYS A 432 -26.64 31.61 16.45
N SER A 433 -25.67 30.99 17.11
CA SER A 433 -24.71 31.62 18.02
C SER A 433 -23.29 31.31 17.55
N PRO A 434 -22.80 31.94 16.47
CA PRO A 434 -21.62 31.48 15.76
C PRO A 434 -20.34 31.59 16.59
N THR A 435 -19.61 30.49 16.70
CA THR A 435 -18.33 30.40 17.40
C THR A 435 -17.27 31.29 16.75
N LYS A 436 -16.20 31.61 17.48
CA LYS A 436 -15.02 32.31 16.92
C LYS A 436 -14.42 31.55 15.73
N LEU A 437 -14.53 30.22 15.69
CA LEU A 437 -14.05 29.41 14.58
C LEU A 437 -14.93 29.55 13.34
N GLU A 438 -16.26 29.48 13.46
CA GLU A 438 -17.19 29.72 12.35
C GLU A 438 -17.04 31.14 11.78
N LYS A 439 -16.92 32.16 12.63
CA LYS A 439 -16.69 33.55 12.20
C LYS A 439 -15.39 33.69 11.40
N ASN A 440 -14.31 33.07 11.87
CA ASN A 440 -13.03 33.07 11.15
C ASN A 440 -13.09 32.26 9.84
N ALA A 441 -13.84 31.15 9.83
CA ALA A 441 -14.03 30.32 8.65
C ALA A 441 -14.81 31.08 7.56
N LEU A 442 -15.95 31.67 7.93
CA LEU A 442 -16.78 32.50 7.05
C LEU A 442 -16.02 33.71 6.51
N LYS A 443 -15.26 34.41 7.37
CA LYS A 443 -14.37 35.50 6.93
C LYS A 443 -13.38 35.02 5.87
N LYS A 444 -12.67 33.91 6.11
CA LYS A 444 -11.73 33.32 5.14
C LYS A 444 -12.43 32.91 3.83
N SER A 445 -13.63 32.35 3.92
CA SER A 445 -14.47 32.00 2.76
C SER A 445 -14.85 33.23 1.94
N ARG A 446 -15.27 34.32 2.59
CA ARG A 446 -15.59 35.61 1.95
C ARG A 446 -14.36 36.25 1.28
N GLU A 447 -13.20 36.22 1.93
CA GLU A 447 -11.93 36.77 1.42
C GLU A 447 -11.36 36.05 0.17
N HIS A 448 -11.79 34.81 -0.09
CA HIS A 448 -11.26 33.99 -1.18
C HIS A 448 -12.33 33.34 -2.08
N GLY A 449 -13.61 33.67 -1.88
CA GLY A 449 -14.71 33.18 -2.71
C GLY A 449 -15.05 31.69 -2.57
N PHE A 450 -14.64 30.99 -1.50
CA PHE A 450 -14.85 29.54 -1.37
C PHE A 450 -15.74 29.14 -0.19
N TYR A 451 -16.90 28.57 -0.48
CA TYR A 451 -17.99 28.32 0.48
C TYR A 451 -18.46 26.86 0.56
N LEU A 452 -18.09 25.98 -0.39
CA LEU A 452 -18.49 24.55 -0.39
C LEU A 452 -18.12 23.78 0.90
N GLY A 453 -17.14 24.28 1.66
CA GLY A 453 -16.74 23.72 2.96
C GLY A 453 -17.37 24.37 4.19
N MET A 454 -18.24 25.36 4.03
CA MET A 454 -19.01 25.99 5.12
C MET A 454 -20.31 25.22 5.43
N ASP A 455 -21.00 24.83 4.38
CA ASP A 455 -22.33 24.21 4.39
C ASP A 455 -22.28 22.92 3.55
N ARG A 456 -23.08 21.92 3.90
CA ARG A 456 -23.21 20.65 3.15
C ARG A 456 -24.60 20.41 2.59
N SER A 457 -25.57 21.26 2.89
CA SER A 457 -26.96 21.13 2.42
C SER A 457 -27.10 21.18 0.89
N TRP A 458 -26.13 21.75 0.18
CA TRP A 458 -26.06 21.73 -1.29
C TRP A 458 -25.90 20.32 -1.88
N LEU A 459 -25.40 19.34 -1.11
CA LEU A 459 -25.38 17.94 -1.53
C LEU A 459 -26.76 17.29 -1.44
N THR A 460 -27.61 17.76 -0.52
CA THR A 460 -28.88 17.11 -0.18
C THR A 460 -30.11 17.85 -0.67
N SER A 461 -30.00 19.11 -1.12
CA SER A 461 -31.13 19.98 -1.43
C SER A 461 -32.19 19.27 -2.28
N ASP A 462 -33.42 19.31 -1.77
CA ASP A 462 -34.49 18.39 -2.10
C ASP A 462 -35.11 18.68 -3.48
N ALA A 463 -34.50 18.10 -4.50
CA ALA A 463 -35.18 17.76 -5.74
C ALA A 463 -35.69 16.32 -5.59
N ASP A 464 -36.93 16.22 -5.12
CA ASP A 464 -37.83 15.06 -5.05
C ASP A 464 -37.20 13.72 -5.45
N VAL A 465 -36.73 12.98 -4.44
CA VAL A 465 -36.49 11.54 -4.61
C VAL A 465 -37.83 10.85 -4.42
N ASP A 466 -38.55 10.62 -5.52
CA ASP A 466 -39.63 9.64 -5.54
C ASP A 466 -39.04 8.26 -5.16
N ASP A 467 -39.46 7.72 -4.02
CA ASP A 467 -38.93 6.51 -3.36
C ASP A 467 -39.36 5.19 -4.08
N ASP A 468 -39.11 5.11 -5.38
CA ASP A 468 -39.36 3.92 -6.23
C ASP A 468 -38.02 3.18 -6.56
N TYR A 469 -37.30 2.70 -5.53
CA TYR A 469 -36.05 1.90 -5.69
C TYR A 469 -35.83 0.78 -4.66
#